data_AF-A0A2W1JI18-F1
#
_entry.id   AF-A0A2W1JI18-F1
#
_cell.length_a   1.000
_cell.length_b   1.000
_cell.length_c   1.000
_cell.angle_alpha   90.00
_cell.angle_beta   90.00
_cell.angle_gamma   90.00
#
_symmetry.space_group_name_H-M   'P 1'
#
loop_
_entity.id
_entity.type
_entity.pdbx_description
1 polymer ?
#
loop_
_entity_poly.entity_id
_entity_poly.type
_entity_poly.pdbx_seq_one_letter_code
_entity_poly.pdbx_strand_id
1 'polypeptide(L)'
;MTAVIDSTMAEGRSETIASEPATPIAATQAPYPWWRGNARFINQSGKLLGAHLAQAALIILWAGAMTLFEISHFNAAQPMYEQGVILLPNLARLGYGVSDGGIVNDLYPYYVIGVVHLVSSTVLAAGGLFHALIGPATLAIDDTFAGDFGYDWTDPNKMTSILGTHLAVLGCGAWLLVVKAMFWGGLYDANLETVRVVTNPTLNAGRIFGYLIGPLSSGGMVAVDSLEDIVGGHLWIGSVLVLGGVWHTTTQPREWAKNLLVWSGEAYLSYSLAGLAYMGLLAAYFVTANTVAYPEAFYGSYVAPLDQHPFVNSRSWLAIAHTFLALVALLGHLWHGFRARAAVAGFDFTQNQVVQTPDSQIGNLQTPVNSSAAVTWLIGNLPIYRPELTAFRRGLEIGMAHGYFLLGPFALLGPMRTSDIAFERGLLAACALIAVLKGALDLYGTASFSQGRAPKGFSPQVPTALKTLEGWRQFSLAFLIGGVGGAVFAHELLTKAQLF
;
A
#
# COMPACT_ATOMS: atom_id res chain seq x y z
N MET A 1 10.54 22.89 -88.95
CA MET A 1 9.99 22.98 -87.58
C MET A 1 9.22 21.68 -87.36
N THR A 2 9.77 20.78 -86.52
CA THR A 2 9.14 19.64 -85.80
C THR A 2 8.27 18.65 -86.61
N ALA A 3 8.70 17.43 -87.01
CA ALA A 3 9.11 16.20 -86.27
C ALA A 3 7.97 15.55 -85.44
N VAL A 4 7.72 14.25 -85.37
CA VAL A 4 8.00 12.97 -86.09
C VAL A 4 6.92 11.98 -85.56
N ILE A 5 6.59 10.94 -86.34
CA ILE A 5 5.49 9.95 -86.22
C ILE A 5 5.83 8.77 -85.25
N ASP A 6 4.84 8.24 -84.50
CA ASP A 6 4.50 6.78 -84.32
C ASP A 6 3.34 6.64 -83.29
N SER A 7 2.19 6.03 -83.61
CA SER A 7 1.75 4.62 -83.42
C SER A 7 1.73 4.17 -81.94
N THR A 8 0.81 3.36 -81.39
CA THR A 8 -0.15 2.37 -81.91
C THR A 8 -1.03 1.86 -80.73
N MET A 9 -2.19 1.24 -81.04
CA MET A 9 -2.91 0.17 -80.27
C MET A 9 -3.64 0.57 -78.96
N ALA A 10 -4.78 0.00 -78.56
CA ALA A 10 -5.81 -0.87 -79.15
C ALA A 10 -7.01 -0.92 -78.16
N GLU A 11 -8.19 -1.26 -78.72
CA GLU A 11 -9.51 -1.72 -78.21
C GLU A 11 -9.59 -2.26 -76.76
N GLY A 12 -10.70 -2.27 -76.00
CA GLY A 12 -12.14 -2.32 -76.28
C GLY A 12 -12.82 -3.07 -75.10
N ARG A 13 -14.01 -2.64 -74.68
CA ARG A 13 -14.75 -2.93 -73.41
C ARG A 13 -15.12 -4.40 -73.10
N SER A 14 -15.21 -4.78 -71.81
CA SER A 14 -16.49 -5.13 -71.13
C SER A 14 -16.33 -5.50 -69.63
N GLU A 15 -17.20 -4.88 -68.81
CA GLU A 15 -17.72 -5.24 -67.48
C GLU A 15 -16.79 -5.52 -66.28
N THR A 16 -16.88 -4.65 -65.27
CA THR A 16 -16.65 -5.00 -63.85
C THR A 16 -17.60 -4.19 -62.96
N ILE A 17 -18.29 -4.92 -62.10
CA ILE A 17 -19.19 -4.46 -61.04
C ILE A 17 -18.44 -3.41 -60.21
N ALA A 18 -18.99 -2.19 -60.14
CA ALA A 18 -18.47 -1.16 -59.26
C ALA A 18 -18.66 -1.61 -57.81
N SER A 19 -17.59 -2.06 -57.17
CA SER A 19 -17.56 -2.24 -55.72
C SER A 19 -17.82 -0.88 -55.08
N GLU A 20 -18.89 -0.75 -54.31
CA GLU A 20 -19.06 0.38 -53.40
C GLU A 20 -17.79 0.55 -52.55
N PRO A 21 -17.31 1.79 -52.33
CA PRO A 21 -16.20 2.01 -51.42
C PRO A 21 -16.64 1.53 -50.04
N ALA A 22 -15.94 0.51 -49.53
CA ALA A 22 -16.15 0.01 -48.19
C ALA A 22 -16.13 1.19 -47.21
N THR A 23 -17.28 1.46 -46.60
CA THR A 23 -17.41 2.36 -45.47
C THR A 23 -16.33 1.97 -44.47
N PRO A 24 -15.40 2.85 -44.10
CA PRO A 24 -14.43 2.51 -43.07
C PRO A 24 -15.25 2.26 -41.81
N ILE A 25 -15.32 0.99 -41.38
CA ILE A 25 -15.81 0.64 -40.06
C ILE A 25 -14.87 1.38 -39.12
N ALA A 26 -15.34 2.50 -38.58
CA ALA A 26 -14.68 3.23 -37.52
C ALA A 26 -14.75 2.37 -36.27
N ALA A 27 -13.92 1.33 -36.21
CA ALA A 27 -13.48 0.74 -34.97
C ALA A 27 -12.52 1.76 -34.34
N THR A 28 -13.07 2.83 -33.77
CA THR A 28 -12.36 3.58 -32.73
C THR A 28 -12.04 2.57 -31.64
N GLN A 29 -10.83 2.01 -31.65
CA GLN A 29 -10.38 1.10 -30.60
C GLN A 29 -10.65 1.79 -29.26
N ALA A 30 -11.51 1.20 -28.43
CA ALA A 30 -11.66 1.68 -27.08
C ALA A 30 -10.25 1.71 -26.45
N PRO A 31 -9.81 2.82 -25.81
CA PRO A 31 -8.43 3.02 -25.39
C PRO A 31 -7.92 1.98 -24.38
N TYR A 32 -8.82 1.11 -23.88
CA TYR A 32 -8.51 0.01 -22.98
C TYR A 32 -9.14 -1.31 -23.48
N PRO A 33 -8.41 -2.44 -23.44
CA PRO A 33 -8.95 -3.77 -23.71
C PRO A 33 -9.99 -4.19 -22.65
N TRP A 34 -10.80 -5.21 -22.95
CA TRP A 34 -11.96 -5.60 -22.12
C TRP A 34 -11.58 -5.94 -20.66
N TRP A 35 -10.43 -6.56 -20.42
CA TRP A 35 -9.92 -6.91 -19.10
C TRP A 35 -9.48 -5.70 -18.26
N ARG A 36 -9.40 -4.50 -18.86
CA ARG A 36 -9.24 -3.19 -18.18
C ARG A 36 -10.49 -2.32 -18.31
N GLY A 37 -11.66 -2.94 -18.51
CA GLY A 37 -12.90 -2.24 -18.87
C GLY A 37 -13.25 -1.06 -17.96
N ASN A 38 -13.02 -1.19 -16.64
CA ASN A 38 -13.35 -0.14 -15.68
C ASN A 38 -12.51 1.15 -15.87
N ALA A 39 -11.32 1.06 -16.45
CA ALA A 39 -10.49 2.24 -16.75
C ALA A 39 -11.15 3.18 -17.78
N ARG A 40 -12.13 2.70 -18.56
CA ARG A 40 -12.90 3.52 -19.50
C ARG A 40 -13.81 4.54 -18.81
N PHE A 41 -14.06 4.38 -17.52
CA PHE A 41 -14.96 5.23 -16.74
C PHE A 41 -14.25 6.24 -15.83
N ILE A 42 -12.92 6.37 -15.91
CA ILE A 42 -12.15 7.28 -15.05
C ILE A 42 -12.71 8.71 -15.09
N ASN A 43 -13.12 9.19 -16.26
CA ASN A 43 -13.67 10.54 -16.46
C ASN A 43 -15.21 10.55 -16.60
N GLN A 44 -15.90 9.45 -16.24
CA GLN A 44 -17.36 9.34 -16.27
C GLN A 44 -17.89 9.32 -14.84
N SER A 45 -17.90 10.49 -14.19
CA SER A 45 -18.19 10.64 -12.75
C SER A 45 -19.54 10.06 -12.32
N GLY A 46 -20.57 10.13 -13.18
CA GLY A 46 -21.89 9.54 -12.90
C GLY A 46 -21.90 8.01 -12.96
N LYS A 47 -21.27 7.42 -13.98
CA LYS A 47 -21.14 5.96 -14.05
C LYS A 47 -20.23 5.41 -12.95
N LEU A 48 -19.17 6.13 -12.64
CA LEU A 48 -18.25 5.74 -11.58
C LEU A 48 -18.93 5.81 -10.22
N LEU A 49 -19.76 6.82 -9.96
CA LEU A 49 -20.63 6.87 -8.77
C LEU A 49 -21.54 5.64 -8.71
N GLY A 50 -22.20 5.29 -9.82
CA GLY A 50 -23.05 4.09 -9.88
C GLY A 50 -22.30 2.81 -9.57
N ALA A 51 -21.08 2.64 -10.09
CA ALA A 51 -20.23 1.50 -9.79
C ALA A 51 -19.83 1.42 -8.30
N HIS A 52 -19.51 2.54 -7.66
CA HIS A 52 -19.18 2.57 -6.23
C HIS A 52 -20.39 2.27 -5.35
N LEU A 53 -21.58 2.80 -5.68
CA LEU A 53 -22.82 2.48 -4.98
C LEU A 53 -23.20 1.01 -5.14
N ALA A 54 -23.04 0.43 -6.33
CA ALA A 54 -23.25 -0.99 -6.56
C ALA A 54 -22.27 -1.86 -5.76
N GLN A 55 -21.00 -1.46 -5.65
CA GLN A 55 -20.03 -2.16 -4.80
C GLN A 55 -20.41 -2.06 -3.31
N ALA A 56 -20.85 -0.89 -2.85
CA ALA A 56 -21.36 -0.74 -1.48
C ALA A 56 -22.58 -1.62 -1.23
N ALA A 57 -23.49 -1.75 -2.21
CA ALA A 57 -24.62 -2.65 -2.15
C ALA A 57 -24.18 -4.11 -1.99
N LEU A 58 -23.15 -4.56 -2.73
CA LEU A 58 -22.62 -5.92 -2.61
C LEU A 58 -22.01 -6.20 -1.22
N ILE A 59 -21.31 -5.23 -0.64
CA ILE A 59 -20.75 -5.36 0.71
C ILE A 59 -21.87 -5.51 1.74
N ILE A 60 -22.88 -4.66 1.67
CA ILE A 60 -24.02 -4.66 2.62
C ILE A 60 -24.91 -5.89 2.40
N LEU A 61 -25.10 -6.33 1.15
CA LEU A 61 -25.78 -7.58 0.81
C LEU A 61 -25.04 -8.79 1.43
N TRP A 62 -23.72 -8.87 1.27
CA TRP A 62 -22.92 -9.92 1.86
C TRP A 62 -23.05 -9.92 3.39
N ALA A 63 -22.93 -8.76 4.03
CA ALA A 63 -23.09 -8.66 5.48
C ALA A 63 -24.45 -9.17 5.96
N GLY A 64 -25.54 -8.79 5.29
CA GLY A 64 -26.89 -9.25 5.65
C GLY A 64 -27.11 -10.74 5.37
N ALA A 65 -26.82 -11.18 4.15
CA ALA A 65 -27.02 -12.56 3.73
C ALA A 65 -26.14 -13.54 4.51
N MET A 66 -24.87 -13.22 4.72
CA MET A 66 -23.95 -14.05 5.50
C MET A 66 -24.37 -14.08 6.98
N THR A 67 -24.82 -12.97 7.56
CA THR A 67 -25.35 -12.98 8.95
C THR A 67 -26.53 -13.94 9.08
N LEU A 68 -27.50 -13.87 8.15
CA LEU A 68 -28.68 -14.76 8.17
C LEU A 68 -28.30 -16.23 7.91
N PHE A 69 -27.30 -16.46 7.06
CA PHE A 69 -26.74 -17.79 6.82
C PHE A 69 -26.04 -18.35 8.07
N GLU A 70 -25.24 -17.55 8.78
CA GLU A 70 -24.61 -17.97 10.03
C GLU A 70 -25.69 -18.31 11.09
N ILE A 71 -26.74 -17.49 11.22
CA ILE A 71 -27.86 -17.76 12.13
C ILE A 71 -28.54 -19.09 11.79
N SER A 72 -28.77 -19.39 10.51
CA SER A 72 -29.48 -20.63 10.13
C SER A 72 -28.69 -21.91 10.42
N HIS A 73 -27.38 -21.80 10.64
CA HIS A 73 -26.49 -22.93 10.96
C HIS A 73 -25.96 -22.89 12.40
N PHE A 74 -26.31 -21.85 13.17
CA PHE A 74 -25.78 -21.64 14.51
C PHE A 74 -26.40 -22.62 15.52
N ASN A 75 -25.54 -23.32 16.24
CA ASN A 75 -25.90 -24.17 17.36
C ASN A 75 -25.39 -23.55 18.67
N ALA A 76 -26.32 -23.04 19.49
CA ALA A 76 -26.00 -22.42 20.77
C ALA A 76 -25.38 -23.39 21.81
N ALA A 77 -25.49 -24.70 21.59
CA ALA A 77 -24.87 -25.71 22.46
C ALA A 77 -23.38 -25.93 22.17
N GLN A 78 -22.82 -25.29 21.13
CA GLN A 78 -21.41 -25.39 20.75
C GLN A 78 -20.75 -24.01 20.86
N PRO A 79 -19.43 -23.94 21.14
CA PRO A 79 -18.73 -22.66 21.14
C PRO A 79 -18.78 -22.02 19.75
N MET A 80 -18.91 -20.70 19.71
CA MET A 80 -19.09 -19.95 18.47
C MET A 80 -17.90 -20.13 17.52
N TYR A 81 -16.68 -20.14 18.06
CA TYR A 81 -15.44 -20.21 17.29
C TYR A 81 -15.19 -21.56 16.60
N GLU A 82 -15.94 -22.62 16.93
CA GLU A 82 -15.81 -23.95 16.31
C GLU A 82 -16.73 -24.13 15.09
N GLN A 83 -17.68 -23.21 14.90
CA GLN A 83 -18.78 -23.36 13.93
C GLN A 83 -18.53 -22.65 12.60
N GLY A 84 -17.34 -22.08 12.41
CA GLY A 84 -17.00 -21.35 11.18
C GLY A 84 -17.74 -20.04 10.98
N VAL A 85 -18.26 -19.44 12.05
CA VAL A 85 -18.95 -18.13 12.01
C VAL A 85 -17.98 -16.98 12.25
N ILE A 86 -18.11 -15.89 11.50
CA ILE A 86 -17.23 -14.72 11.59
C ILE A 86 -18.00 -13.42 11.82
N LEU A 87 -19.30 -13.36 11.51
CA LEU A 87 -20.14 -12.18 11.74
C LEU A 87 -20.84 -12.22 13.09
N LEU A 88 -21.35 -13.37 13.54
CA LEU A 88 -21.96 -13.49 14.87
C LEU A 88 -21.00 -13.10 16.00
N PRO A 89 -19.70 -13.47 16.00
CA PRO A 89 -18.74 -12.97 16.98
C PRO A 89 -18.64 -11.44 17.05
N ASN A 90 -18.80 -10.77 15.90
CA ASN A 90 -18.75 -9.31 15.82
C ASN A 90 -19.98 -8.67 16.46
N LEU A 91 -21.15 -9.30 16.37
CA LEU A 91 -22.37 -8.83 17.02
C LEU A 91 -22.35 -9.12 18.53
N ALA A 92 -21.85 -10.30 18.90
CA ALA A 92 -21.70 -10.73 20.28
C ALA A 92 -20.78 -9.78 21.08
N ARG A 93 -19.61 -9.40 20.53
CA ARG A 93 -18.71 -8.44 21.20
C ARG A 93 -19.29 -7.05 21.38
N LEU A 94 -20.28 -6.66 20.56
CA LEU A 94 -21.04 -5.43 20.73
C LEU A 94 -22.12 -5.55 21.83
N GLY A 95 -22.22 -6.68 22.50
CA GLY A 95 -23.15 -6.94 23.61
C GLY A 95 -24.58 -7.27 23.17
N TYR A 96 -24.79 -7.65 21.91
CA TYR A 96 -26.12 -8.08 21.45
C TYR A 96 -26.34 -9.56 21.74
N GLY A 97 -27.43 -9.93 22.42
CA GLY A 97 -27.84 -11.33 22.54
C GLY A 97 -26.92 -12.24 23.34
N VAL A 98 -26.05 -11.65 24.18
CA VAL A 98 -25.08 -12.39 25.01
C VAL A 98 -25.31 -12.10 26.49
N SER A 99 -25.17 -13.13 27.33
CA SER A 99 -25.13 -13.02 28.79
C SER A 99 -23.71 -13.26 29.35
N ASP A 100 -23.61 -13.32 30.67
CA ASP A 100 -22.38 -13.66 31.39
C ASP A 100 -21.75 -14.97 30.87
N GLY A 101 -20.42 -15.01 30.86
CA GLY A 101 -19.62 -16.11 30.31
C GLY A 101 -19.59 -16.16 28.78
N GLY A 102 -20.14 -15.16 28.08
CA GLY A 102 -20.17 -15.13 26.62
C GLY A 102 -21.22 -16.07 26.01
N ILE A 103 -22.24 -16.44 26.78
CA ILE A 103 -23.30 -17.36 26.32
C ILE A 103 -24.29 -16.60 25.45
N VAL A 104 -24.50 -17.07 24.22
CA VAL A 104 -25.53 -16.53 23.31
C VAL A 104 -26.90 -17.08 23.70
N ASN A 105 -27.78 -16.20 24.17
CA ASN A 105 -29.11 -16.58 24.66
C ASN A 105 -30.26 -15.99 23.81
N ASP A 106 -29.99 -14.98 22.98
CA ASP A 106 -30.99 -14.37 22.09
C ASP A 106 -30.39 -14.05 20.72
N LEU A 107 -30.93 -14.70 19.68
CA LEU A 107 -30.51 -14.49 18.29
C LEU A 107 -31.31 -13.40 17.58
N TYR A 108 -32.38 -12.89 18.19
CA TYR A 108 -33.26 -11.91 17.56
C TYR A 108 -32.55 -10.61 17.15
N PRO A 109 -31.65 -10.02 17.98
CA PRO A 109 -30.85 -8.87 17.54
C PRO A 109 -29.99 -9.16 16.31
N TYR A 110 -29.41 -10.37 16.21
CA TYR A 110 -28.62 -10.76 15.05
C TYR A 110 -29.47 -10.87 13.79
N TYR A 111 -30.66 -11.46 13.92
CA TYR A 111 -31.64 -11.55 12.83
C TYR A 111 -32.05 -10.16 12.34
N VAL A 112 -32.42 -9.25 13.25
CA VAL A 112 -32.80 -7.87 12.91
C VAL A 112 -31.67 -7.17 12.16
N ILE A 113 -30.43 -7.25 12.67
CA ILE A 113 -29.27 -6.63 12.03
C ILE A 113 -29.03 -7.23 10.63
N GLY A 114 -29.12 -8.55 10.48
CA GLY A 114 -29.00 -9.23 9.20
C GLY A 114 -30.04 -8.76 8.17
N VAL A 115 -31.32 -8.66 8.58
CA VAL A 115 -32.41 -8.18 7.73
C VAL A 115 -32.25 -6.71 7.35
N VAL A 116 -31.86 -5.85 8.30
CA VAL A 116 -31.64 -4.41 8.02
C VAL A 116 -30.54 -4.22 6.99
N HIS A 117 -29.43 -4.97 7.08
CA HIS A 117 -28.38 -4.94 6.05
C HIS A 117 -28.92 -5.44 4.71
N LEU A 118 -29.61 -6.59 4.70
CA LEU A 118 -30.15 -7.16 3.46
C LEU A 118 -31.09 -6.19 2.74
N VAL A 119 -32.04 -5.57 3.45
CA VAL A 119 -32.98 -4.59 2.87
C VAL A 119 -32.25 -3.33 2.41
N SER A 120 -31.33 -2.80 3.22
CA SER A 120 -30.56 -1.60 2.86
C SER A 120 -29.73 -1.80 1.59
N SER A 121 -29.22 -3.03 1.36
CA SER A 121 -28.48 -3.36 0.14
C SER A 121 -29.31 -3.14 -1.13
N THR A 122 -30.62 -3.38 -1.09
CA THR A 122 -31.51 -3.19 -2.25
C THR A 122 -31.67 -1.73 -2.63
N VAL A 123 -31.72 -0.84 -1.64
CA VAL A 123 -31.79 0.62 -1.86
C VAL A 123 -30.50 1.13 -2.51
N LEU A 124 -29.35 0.69 -2.00
CA LEU A 124 -28.05 1.02 -2.59
C LEU A 124 -27.89 0.45 -4.01
N ALA A 125 -28.36 -0.78 -4.24
CA ALA A 125 -28.33 -1.40 -5.55
C ALA A 125 -29.18 -0.63 -6.57
N ALA A 126 -30.38 -0.19 -6.18
CA ALA A 126 -31.25 0.62 -7.03
C ALA A 126 -30.57 1.94 -7.43
N GLY A 127 -29.96 2.65 -6.46
CA GLY A 127 -29.16 3.85 -6.74
C GLY A 127 -27.95 3.58 -7.64
N GLY A 128 -27.21 2.49 -7.38
CA GLY A 128 -26.07 2.08 -8.19
C GLY A 128 -26.43 1.78 -9.64
N LEU A 129 -27.50 1.01 -9.87
CA LEU A 129 -28.00 0.69 -11.20
C LEU A 129 -28.52 1.95 -11.93
N PHE A 130 -29.24 2.82 -11.23
CA PHE A 130 -29.70 4.09 -11.79
C PHE A 130 -28.51 4.93 -12.29
N HIS A 131 -27.51 5.19 -11.45
CA HIS A 131 -26.37 6.02 -11.84
C HIS A 131 -25.43 5.35 -12.87
N ALA A 132 -25.34 4.02 -12.88
CA ALA A 132 -24.50 3.30 -13.84
C ALA A 132 -25.13 3.19 -15.24
N LEU A 133 -26.46 3.07 -15.33
CA LEU A 133 -27.16 2.68 -16.56
C LEU A 133 -28.12 3.74 -17.12
N ILE A 134 -28.73 4.55 -16.27
CA ILE A 134 -29.83 5.48 -16.65
C ILE A 134 -29.41 6.93 -16.53
N GLY A 135 -28.72 7.27 -15.43
CA GLY A 135 -28.27 8.62 -15.13
C GLY A 135 -27.23 9.16 -16.12
N PRO A 136 -26.89 10.46 -16.02
CA PRO A 136 -25.87 11.07 -16.87
C PRO A 136 -24.52 10.38 -16.67
N ALA A 137 -23.78 10.17 -17.76
CA ALA A 137 -22.48 9.50 -17.70
C ALA A 137 -21.44 10.30 -16.90
N THR A 138 -21.50 11.63 -17.01
CA THR A 138 -20.67 12.58 -16.29
C THR A 138 -21.59 13.59 -15.62
N LEU A 139 -21.38 13.83 -14.33
CA LEU A 139 -22.10 14.84 -13.57
C LEU A 139 -21.62 16.24 -13.98
N ALA A 140 -22.56 17.16 -14.16
CA ALA A 140 -22.26 18.54 -14.51
C ALA A 140 -21.40 19.21 -13.42
N ILE A 141 -20.59 20.18 -13.82
CA ILE A 141 -19.82 21.04 -12.92
C ILE A 141 -20.30 22.46 -13.22
N ASP A 142 -21.18 22.98 -12.37
CA ASP A 142 -21.77 24.31 -12.47
C ASP A 142 -22.15 24.84 -11.07
N ASP A 143 -22.62 26.08 -10.98
CA ASP A 143 -22.98 26.74 -9.72
C ASP A 143 -24.30 26.24 -9.11
N THR A 144 -24.88 25.14 -9.62
CA THR A 144 -26.09 24.55 -9.06
C THR A 144 -25.77 23.52 -7.97
N PHE A 145 -26.79 23.17 -7.18
CA PHE A 145 -26.66 22.08 -6.21
C PHE A 145 -26.24 20.75 -6.86
N ALA A 146 -26.76 20.43 -8.06
CA ALA A 146 -26.38 19.23 -8.78
C ALA A 146 -24.94 19.32 -9.33
N GLY A 147 -24.52 20.52 -9.71
CA GLY A 147 -23.15 20.83 -10.14
C GLY A 147 -22.09 20.55 -9.07
N ASP A 148 -22.46 20.70 -7.79
CA ASP A 148 -21.56 20.39 -6.68
C ASP A 148 -21.23 18.89 -6.55
N PHE A 149 -21.94 17.99 -7.22
CA PHE A 149 -21.56 16.56 -7.27
C PHE A 149 -20.55 16.24 -8.39
N GLY A 150 -20.37 17.16 -9.34
CA GLY A 150 -19.32 17.05 -10.36
C GLY A 150 -17.93 17.27 -9.77
N TYR A 151 -16.92 16.64 -10.38
CA TYR A 151 -15.52 16.81 -9.98
C TYR A 151 -14.56 16.53 -11.13
N ASP A 152 -13.38 17.14 -11.04
CA ASP A 152 -12.18 16.80 -11.81
C ASP A 152 -11.13 16.23 -10.85
N TRP A 153 -10.53 15.10 -11.21
CA TRP A 153 -9.47 14.47 -10.42
C TRP A 153 -8.26 15.39 -10.18
N THR A 154 -8.04 16.35 -11.08
CA THR A 154 -6.94 17.30 -11.00
C THR A 154 -7.26 18.54 -10.17
N ASP A 155 -8.52 18.74 -9.75
CA ASP A 155 -8.90 19.83 -8.84
C ASP A 155 -8.57 19.43 -7.38
N PRO A 156 -7.48 19.97 -6.80
CA PRO A 156 -7.07 19.59 -5.45
C PRO A 156 -8.08 20.02 -4.39
N ASN A 157 -8.82 21.11 -4.62
CA ASN A 157 -9.77 21.67 -3.66
C ASN A 157 -11.04 20.83 -3.61
N LYS A 158 -11.57 20.44 -4.78
CA LYS A 158 -12.73 19.56 -4.83
C LYS A 158 -12.41 18.19 -4.21
N MET A 159 -11.23 17.64 -4.50
CA MET A 159 -10.77 16.37 -3.92
C MET A 159 -10.66 16.44 -2.39
N THR A 160 -10.12 17.52 -1.81
CA THR A 160 -10.08 17.65 -0.34
C THR A 160 -11.45 17.90 0.27
N SER A 161 -12.35 18.60 -0.40
CA SER A 161 -13.72 18.79 0.09
C SER A 161 -14.48 17.46 0.18
N ILE A 162 -14.38 16.62 -0.86
CA ILE A 162 -14.96 15.27 -0.86
C ILE A 162 -14.31 14.43 0.25
N LEU A 163 -12.98 14.42 0.37
CA LEU A 163 -12.28 13.74 1.46
C LEU A 163 -12.78 14.20 2.83
N GLY A 164 -12.90 15.51 3.05
CA GLY A 164 -13.30 16.08 4.33
C GLY A 164 -14.72 15.68 4.73
N THR A 165 -15.64 15.64 3.77
CA THR A 165 -17.01 15.15 4.02
C THR A 165 -17.01 13.68 4.46
N HIS A 166 -16.23 12.83 3.79
CA HIS A 166 -16.11 11.41 4.17
C HIS A 166 -15.44 11.23 5.54
N LEU A 167 -14.41 12.02 5.87
CA LEU A 167 -13.78 12.01 7.20
C LEU A 167 -14.81 12.35 8.29
N ALA A 168 -15.65 13.36 8.07
CA ALA A 168 -16.70 13.70 9.03
C ALA A 168 -17.69 12.55 9.23
N VAL A 169 -18.13 11.88 8.15
CA VAL A 169 -19.02 10.71 8.24
C VAL A 169 -18.35 9.55 8.99
N LEU A 170 -17.06 9.27 8.73
CA LEU A 170 -16.31 8.26 9.47
C LEU A 170 -16.17 8.61 10.96
N GLY A 171 -15.97 9.88 11.28
CA GLY A 171 -15.90 10.37 12.65
C GLY A 171 -17.22 10.18 13.40
N CYS A 172 -18.35 10.48 12.75
CA CYS A 172 -19.68 10.14 13.30
C CYS A 172 -19.84 8.63 13.51
N GLY A 173 -19.35 7.80 12.58
CA GLY A 173 -19.32 6.35 12.72
C GLY A 173 -18.56 5.88 13.96
N ALA A 174 -17.39 6.46 14.25
CA ALA A 174 -16.62 6.15 15.47
C ALA A 174 -17.40 6.52 16.74
N TRP A 175 -18.10 7.66 16.74
CA TRP A 175 -18.96 8.06 17.86
C TRP A 175 -20.19 7.17 18.04
N LEU A 176 -20.71 6.51 16.99
CA LEU A 176 -21.79 5.53 17.16
C LEU A 176 -21.35 4.35 18.05
N LEU A 177 -20.07 3.91 17.97
CA LEU A 177 -19.54 2.90 18.89
C LEU A 177 -19.48 3.44 20.32
N VAL A 178 -19.05 4.68 20.51
CA VAL A 178 -19.03 5.34 21.83
C VAL A 178 -20.44 5.40 22.41
N VAL A 179 -21.42 5.81 21.61
CA VAL A 179 -22.83 5.87 22.03
C VAL A 179 -23.34 4.47 22.40
N LYS A 180 -23.02 3.45 21.60
CA LYS A 180 -23.36 2.05 21.92
C LYS A 180 -22.78 1.62 23.27
N ALA A 181 -21.50 1.89 23.49
CA ALA A 181 -20.77 1.46 24.68
C ALA A 181 -21.19 2.20 25.97
N MET A 182 -21.59 3.47 25.85
CA MET A 182 -21.91 4.30 27.02
C MET A 182 -23.41 4.39 27.32
N PHE A 183 -24.28 4.32 26.31
CA PHE A 183 -25.69 4.65 26.46
C PHE A 183 -26.66 3.54 26.02
N TRP A 184 -26.24 2.62 25.15
CA TRP A 184 -27.11 1.56 24.62
C TRP A 184 -26.64 0.16 25.02
N GLY A 185 -26.69 -0.11 26.32
CA GLY A 185 -26.47 -1.45 26.88
C GLY A 185 -25.02 -1.89 26.99
N GLY A 186 -24.05 -1.13 26.47
CA GLY A 186 -22.63 -1.42 26.69
C GLY A 186 -21.96 -2.30 25.64
N LEU A 187 -20.81 -2.86 25.98
CA LEU A 187 -20.04 -3.82 25.17
C LEU A 187 -19.73 -5.06 26.02
N TYR A 188 -19.41 -6.17 25.37
CA TYR A 188 -18.89 -7.34 26.08
C TYR A 188 -17.46 -7.07 26.58
N ASP A 189 -17.23 -7.17 27.88
CA ASP A 189 -15.90 -7.07 28.48
C ASP A 189 -15.32 -8.46 28.67
N ALA A 190 -14.23 -8.77 27.96
CA ALA A 190 -13.56 -10.05 28.06
C ALA A 190 -12.91 -10.30 29.42
N ASN A 191 -12.53 -9.25 30.16
CA ASN A 191 -11.89 -9.39 31.48
C ASN A 191 -12.89 -9.70 32.58
N LEU A 192 -14.15 -9.31 32.39
CA LEU A 192 -15.25 -9.54 33.34
C LEU A 192 -16.23 -10.61 32.85
N GLU A 193 -16.06 -11.07 31.61
CA GLU A 193 -16.91 -12.04 30.92
C GLU A 193 -18.39 -11.67 30.93
N THR A 194 -18.71 -10.37 30.83
CA THR A 194 -20.09 -9.87 30.87
C THR A 194 -20.26 -8.63 30.01
N VAL A 195 -21.50 -8.35 29.60
CA VAL A 195 -21.85 -7.10 28.91
C VAL A 195 -21.99 -6.00 29.95
N ARG A 196 -21.21 -4.92 29.79
CA ARG A 196 -21.29 -3.77 30.68
C ARG A 196 -21.26 -2.43 29.95
N VAL A 197 -21.91 -1.45 30.56
CA VAL A 197 -21.81 -0.05 30.16
C VAL A 197 -20.45 0.51 30.57
N VAL A 198 -19.79 1.21 29.65
CA VAL A 198 -18.53 1.91 29.91
C VAL A 198 -18.85 3.31 30.40
N THR A 199 -18.77 3.55 31.71
CA THR A 199 -19.15 4.84 32.30
C THR A 199 -18.02 5.87 32.31
N ASN A 200 -16.77 5.41 32.30
CA ASN A 200 -15.58 6.27 32.47
C ASN A 200 -14.56 6.02 31.35
N PRO A 201 -14.84 6.38 30.08
CA PRO A 201 -13.88 6.19 28.99
C PRO A 201 -12.60 7.00 29.24
N THR A 202 -11.46 6.45 28.83
CA THR A 202 -10.16 7.09 29.03
C THR A 202 -10.03 8.35 28.17
N LEU A 203 -10.04 9.51 28.79
CA LEU A 203 -9.83 10.80 28.11
C LEU A 203 -8.37 11.25 28.09
N ASN A 204 -7.50 10.61 28.88
CA ASN A 204 -6.11 10.98 28.98
C ASN A 204 -5.37 10.77 27.63
N ALA A 205 -5.02 11.87 26.96
CA ALA A 205 -4.35 11.86 25.66
C ALA A 205 -3.00 11.12 25.71
N GLY A 206 -2.24 11.27 26.80
CA GLY A 206 -0.95 10.59 26.98
C GLY A 206 -1.09 9.06 26.98
N ARG A 207 -2.15 8.53 27.60
CA ARG A 207 -2.47 7.09 27.56
C ARG A 207 -2.93 6.65 26.17
N ILE A 208 -3.91 7.35 25.58
CA ILE A 208 -4.48 6.98 24.27
C ILE A 208 -3.43 7.05 23.15
N PHE A 209 -2.72 8.17 23.01
CA PHE A 209 -1.66 8.29 22.00
C PHE A 209 -0.38 7.53 22.39
N GLY A 210 -0.23 7.15 23.65
CA GLY A 210 0.83 6.26 24.12
C GLY A 210 0.84 4.90 23.43
N TYR A 211 -0.35 4.38 23.04
CA TYR A 211 -0.48 3.16 22.23
C TYR A 211 0.03 3.32 20.78
N LEU A 212 0.14 4.56 20.27
CA LEU A 212 0.57 4.83 18.89
C LEU A 212 2.07 5.13 18.78
N ILE A 213 2.63 5.91 19.71
CA ILE A 213 3.99 6.48 19.61
C ILE A 213 4.89 6.20 20.83
N GLY A 214 4.37 5.57 21.88
CA GLY A 214 5.03 5.50 23.20
C GLY A 214 5.69 4.15 23.53
N PRO A 215 6.51 4.10 24.59
CA PRO A 215 7.16 2.89 25.11
C PRO A 215 6.20 1.99 25.93
N LEU A 216 4.91 2.31 25.96
CA LEU A 216 3.90 1.72 26.85
C LEU A 216 3.52 0.28 26.49
N SER A 217 3.81 -0.18 25.27
CA SER A 217 3.74 -1.60 24.93
C SER A 217 4.62 -1.95 23.73
N SER A 218 5.26 -3.11 23.78
CA SER A 218 5.94 -3.72 22.63
C SER A 218 4.97 -4.10 21.49
N GLY A 219 3.65 -4.06 21.73
CA GLY A 219 2.59 -4.40 20.78
C GLY A 219 1.83 -3.21 20.18
N GLY A 220 2.17 -1.96 20.53
CA GLY A 220 1.44 -0.76 20.07
C GLY A 220 -0.05 -0.80 20.40
N MET A 221 -0.90 -0.40 19.45
CA MET A 221 -2.37 -0.39 19.60
C MET A 221 -2.97 -1.76 19.92
N VAL A 222 -2.31 -2.86 19.53
CA VAL A 222 -2.78 -4.23 19.78
C VAL A 222 -2.69 -4.60 21.27
N ALA A 223 -1.90 -3.86 22.06
CA ALA A 223 -1.78 -4.08 23.49
C ALA A 223 -2.91 -3.45 24.33
N VAL A 224 -3.94 -2.86 23.70
CA VAL A 224 -5.09 -2.32 24.44
C VAL A 224 -5.77 -3.42 25.25
N ASP A 225 -5.93 -3.20 26.54
CA ASP A 225 -6.33 -4.24 27.51
C ASP A 225 -7.60 -3.87 28.30
N SER A 226 -8.25 -2.75 27.96
CA SER A 226 -9.49 -2.29 28.61
C SER A 226 -10.50 -1.70 27.63
N LEU A 227 -11.79 -1.82 27.95
CA LEU A 227 -12.86 -1.18 27.18
C LEU A 227 -12.83 0.35 27.32
N GLU A 228 -12.41 0.87 28.47
CA GLU A 228 -12.26 2.31 28.71
C GLU A 228 -11.30 2.94 27.70
N ASP A 229 -10.20 2.28 27.38
CA ASP A 229 -9.23 2.74 26.39
C ASP A 229 -9.74 2.56 24.95
N ILE A 230 -10.47 1.47 24.65
CA ILE A 230 -11.12 1.29 23.35
C ILE A 230 -12.14 2.41 23.10
N VAL A 231 -13.05 2.66 24.04
CA VAL A 231 -14.09 3.69 23.91
C VAL A 231 -13.48 5.10 23.92
N GLY A 232 -12.52 5.35 24.82
CA GLY A 232 -11.78 6.61 24.86
C GLY A 232 -11.03 6.89 23.55
N GLY A 233 -10.38 5.87 22.98
CA GLY A 233 -9.72 5.95 21.68
C GLY A 233 -10.69 6.30 20.54
N HIS A 234 -11.88 5.69 20.50
CA HIS A 234 -12.90 6.01 19.49
C HIS A 234 -13.49 7.42 19.67
N LEU A 235 -13.58 7.93 20.91
CA LEU A 235 -13.95 9.32 21.16
C LEU A 235 -12.90 10.29 20.57
N TRP A 236 -11.61 10.01 20.79
CA TRP A 236 -10.50 10.78 20.22
C TRP A 236 -10.49 10.71 18.70
N ILE A 237 -10.54 9.51 18.11
CA ILE A 237 -10.54 9.33 16.65
C ILE A 237 -11.77 9.95 15.99
N GLY A 238 -12.96 9.80 16.59
CA GLY A 238 -14.16 10.48 16.12
C GLY A 238 -13.97 12.00 16.07
N SER A 239 -13.40 12.57 17.12
CA SER A 239 -13.11 14.02 17.18
C SER A 239 -12.07 14.45 16.14
N VAL A 240 -10.96 13.70 16.00
CA VAL A 240 -9.90 13.99 15.01
C VAL A 240 -10.45 13.92 13.58
N LEU A 241 -11.29 12.92 13.28
CA LEU A 241 -11.88 12.75 11.96
C LEU A 241 -12.91 13.85 11.62
N VAL A 242 -13.78 14.22 12.57
CA VAL A 242 -14.74 15.33 12.35
C VAL A 242 -14.02 16.66 12.20
N LEU A 243 -13.08 16.98 13.08
CA LEU A 243 -12.30 18.23 12.98
C LEU A 243 -11.43 18.26 11.72
N GLY A 244 -10.80 17.14 11.37
CA GLY A 244 -10.07 16.98 10.11
C GLY A 244 -10.98 17.12 8.89
N GLY A 245 -12.22 16.62 8.98
CA GLY A 245 -13.24 16.78 7.94
C GLY A 245 -13.63 18.24 7.71
N VAL A 246 -13.89 18.98 8.79
CA VAL A 246 -14.13 20.43 8.74
C VAL A 246 -12.91 21.17 8.18
N TRP A 247 -11.70 20.81 8.62
CA TRP A 247 -10.47 21.40 8.08
C TRP A 247 -10.33 21.18 6.58
N HIS A 248 -10.52 19.95 6.09
CA HIS A 248 -10.37 19.63 4.66
C HIS A 248 -11.46 20.21 3.76
N THR A 249 -12.65 20.49 4.29
CA THR A 249 -13.75 21.16 3.56
C THR A 249 -13.61 22.68 3.53
N THR A 250 -12.94 23.27 4.53
CA THR A 250 -12.79 24.73 4.67
C THR A 250 -11.43 25.27 4.26
N THR A 251 -10.48 24.39 3.92
CA THR A 251 -9.12 24.77 3.51
C THR A 251 -8.74 24.18 2.16
N GLN A 252 -7.67 24.72 1.58
CA GLN A 252 -7.09 24.26 0.33
C GLN A 252 -5.72 23.62 0.58
N PRO A 253 -5.30 22.62 -0.22
CA PRO A 253 -3.96 22.06 -0.14
C PRO A 253 -2.89 23.15 -0.26
N ARG A 254 -1.92 23.13 0.66
CA ARG A 254 -0.78 24.06 0.60
C ARG A 254 0.15 23.69 -0.55
N GLU A 255 0.91 24.67 -1.04
CA GLU A 255 1.82 24.50 -2.18
C GLU A 255 2.81 23.35 -2.01
N TRP A 256 3.36 23.16 -0.80
CA TRP A 256 4.27 22.03 -0.55
C TRP A 256 3.60 20.66 -0.79
N ALA A 257 2.31 20.52 -0.46
CA ALA A 257 1.57 19.28 -0.66
C ALA A 257 1.20 19.08 -2.13
N LYS A 258 0.82 20.18 -2.81
CA LYS A 258 0.57 20.18 -4.25
C LYS A 258 1.80 19.70 -5.03
N ASN A 259 2.97 20.18 -4.65
CA ASN A 259 4.25 19.85 -5.29
C ASN A 259 4.79 18.45 -4.93
N LEU A 260 4.32 17.86 -3.83
CA LEU A 260 4.77 16.55 -3.35
C LEU A 260 3.96 15.39 -3.93
N LEU A 261 2.66 15.57 -4.05
CA LEU A 261 1.69 14.52 -4.41
C LEU A 261 1.39 14.51 -5.91
N VAL A 262 0.92 13.36 -6.39
CA VAL A 262 0.36 13.23 -7.74
C VAL A 262 -1.15 13.38 -7.65
N TRP A 263 -1.69 14.34 -8.40
CA TRP A 263 -3.11 14.69 -8.40
C TRP A 263 -3.84 14.02 -9.57
N SER A 264 -4.19 12.75 -9.40
CA SER A 264 -4.95 11.97 -10.39
C SER A 264 -5.74 10.86 -9.72
N GLY A 265 -6.84 10.43 -10.35
CA GLY A 265 -7.67 9.35 -9.81
C GLY A 265 -6.89 8.04 -9.56
N GLU A 266 -5.94 7.70 -10.44
CA GLU A 266 -5.09 6.50 -10.25
C GLU A 266 -4.11 6.66 -9.07
N ALA A 267 -3.61 7.87 -8.80
CA ALA A 267 -2.78 8.13 -7.64
C ALA A 267 -3.59 8.05 -6.33
N TYR A 268 -4.78 8.64 -6.28
CA TYR A 268 -5.65 8.56 -5.10
C TYR A 268 -6.07 7.13 -4.78
N LEU A 269 -6.37 6.34 -5.82
CA LEU A 269 -6.60 4.90 -5.68
C LEU A 269 -5.38 4.21 -5.07
N SER A 270 -4.17 4.48 -5.58
CA SER A 270 -2.93 3.92 -5.03
C SER A 270 -2.71 4.29 -3.55
N TYR A 271 -2.95 5.55 -3.16
CA TYR A 271 -2.82 5.98 -1.76
C TYR A 271 -3.81 5.23 -0.86
N SER A 272 -5.05 5.07 -1.32
CA SER A 272 -6.09 4.33 -0.59
C SER A 272 -5.76 2.84 -0.46
N LEU A 273 -5.17 2.24 -1.49
CA LEU A 273 -4.70 0.84 -1.46
C LEU A 273 -3.56 0.64 -0.44
N ALA A 274 -2.66 1.62 -0.28
CA ALA A 274 -1.64 1.57 0.77
C ALA A 274 -2.27 1.61 2.16
N GLY A 275 -3.27 2.50 2.36
CA GLY A 275 -4.03 2.59 3.60
C GLY A 275 -4.76 1.28 3.92
N LEU A 276 -5.43 0.66 2.93
CA LEU A 276 -6.09 -0.64 3.09
C LEU A 276 -5.11 -1.77 3.39
N ALA A 277 -3.93 -1.79 2.75
CA ALA A 277 -2.89 -2.76 3.06
C ALA A 277 -2.41 -2.66 4.51
N TYR A 278 -2.14 -1.43 4.98
CA TYR A 278 -1.77 -1.20 6.38
C TYR A 278 -2.90 -1.63 7.33
N MET A 279 -4.15 -1.20 7.08
CA MET A 279 -5.29 -1.56 7.91
C MET A 279 -5.55 -3.06 7.92
N GLY A 280 -5.40 -3.76 6.79
CA GLY A 280 -5.60 -5.21 6.71
C GLY A 280 -4.51 -6.00 7.46
N LEU A 281 -3.23 -5.60 7.35
CA LEU A 281 -2.15 -6.21 8.14
C LEU A 281 -2.32 -5.93 9.63
N LEU A 282 -2.70 -4.70 9.99
CA LEU A 282 -2.98 -4.34 11.38
C LEU A 282 -4.17 -5.14 11.90
N ALA A 283 -5.26 -5.27 11.14
CA ALA A 283 -6.43 -6.06 11.53
C ALA A 283 -6.08 -7.54 11.71
N ALA A 284 -5.26 -8.11 10.83
CA ALA A 284 -4.75 -9.47 10.97
C ALA A 284 -3.92 -9.66 12.25
N TYR A 285 -3.05 -8.71 12.58
CA TYR A 285 -2.29 -8.74 13.84
C TYR A 285 -3.20 -8.52 15.07
N PHE A 286 -4.17 -7.61 14.99
CA PHE A 286 -5.12 -7.31 16.06
C PHE A 286 -5.98 -8.52 16.40
N VAL A 287 -6.57 -9.17 15.38
CA VAL A 287 -7.36 -10.38 15.58
C VAL A 287 -6.49 -11.54 16.04
N THR A 288 -5.20 -11.58 15.73
CA THR A 288 -4.31 -12.64 16.23
C THR A 288 -4.00 -12.47 17.71
N ALA A 289 -3.67 -11.26 18.16
CA ALA A 289 -3.02 -11.05 19.45
C ALA A 289 -3.88 -10.35 20.52
N ASN A 290 -4.92 -9.60 20.16
CA ASN A 290 -5.73 -8.89 21.14
C ASN A 290 -6.91 -9.74 21.61
N THR A 291 -7.08 -9.86 22.92
CA THR A 291 -8.14 -10.66 23.54
C THR A 291 -9.30 -9.83 24.09
N VAL A 292 -9.20 -8.49 24.07
CA VAL A 292 -10.26 -7.58 24.55
C VAL A 292 -11.20 -7.19 23.42
N ALA A 293 -10.66 -6.66 22.32
CA ALA A 293 -11.41 -6.33 21.10
C ALA A 293 -11.86 -7.59 20.33
N TYR A 294 -11.15 -8.71 20.50
CA TYR A 294 -11.53 -10.02 19.99
C TYR A 294 -11.56 -11.02 21.16
N PRO A 295 -12.66 -11.09 21.94
CA PRO A 295 -12.78 -12.01 23.06
C PRO A 295 -12.61 -13.48 22.65
N GLU A 296 -11.78 -14.22 23.38
CA GLU A 296 -11.56 -15.65 23.10
C GLU A 296 -12.86 -16.46 23.22
N ALA A 297 -13.80 -16.04 24.08
CA ALA A 297 -15.14 -16.63 24.19
C ALA A 297 -15.89 -16.72 22.84
N PHE A 298 -15.67 -15.77 21.93
CA PHE A 298 -16.34 -15.74 20.62
C PHE A 298 -15.44 -16.17 19.46
N TYR A 299 -14.15 -15.84 19.53
CA TYR A 299 -13.22 -16.01 18.41
C TYR A 299 -12.28 -17.21 18.56
N GLY A 300 -12.17 -17.78 19.77
CA GLY A 300 -11.16 -18.79 20.13
C GLY A 300 -9.77 -18.17 20.29
N SER A 301 -8.80 -18.94 20.77
CA SER A 301 -7.38 -18.55 20.78
C SER A 301 -6.75 -18.72 19.40
N TYR A 302 -5.72 -17.96 19.05
CA TYR A 302 -5.09 -18.12 17.74
C TYR A 302 -4.41 -19.49 17.63
N VAL A 303 -4.64 -20.19 16.52
CA VAL A 303 -4.06 -21.52 16.26
C VAL A 303 -3.22 -21.52 14.99
N ALA A 304 -1.97 -21.95 15.12
CA ALA A 304 -1.05 -22.24 14.01
C ALA A 304 0.05 -23.24 14.48
N PRO A 305 0.43 -24.25 13.67
CA PRO A 305 -0.04 -24.50 12.30
C PRO A 305 -1.38 -25.25 12.25
N LEU A 306 -2.18 -24.99 11.19
CA LEU A 306 -3.59 -25.38 11.10
C LEU A 306 -3.83 -26.90 11.04
N ASP A 307 -2.82 -27.66 10.62
CA ASP A 307 -2.85 -29.11 10.47
C ASP A 307 -2.86 -29.87 11.81
N GLN A 308 -2.65 -29.15 12.92
CA GLN A 308 -2.56 -29.73 14.27
C GLN A 308 -3.86 -29.60 15.08
N HIS A 309 -4.93 -29.04 14.49
CA HIS A 309 -6.19 -28.77 15.18
C HIS A 309 -7.39 -29.40 14.47
N PRO A 310 -8.42 -29.86 15.23
CA PRO A 310 -9.60 -30.52 14.65
C PRO A 310 -10.48 -29.60 13.81
N PHE A 311 -10.33 -28.27 13.96
CA PHE A 311 -11.03 -27.25 13.18
C PHE A 311 -10.18 -25.98 13.09
N VAL A 312 -10.50 -25.11 12.12
CA VAL A 312 -9.94 -23.76 12.01
C VAL A 312 -10.94 -22.78 12.61
N ASN A 313 -10.53 -22.08 13.67
CA ASN A 313 -11.42 -21.16 14.36
C ASN A 313 -11.57 -19.81 13.67
N SER A 314 -12.58 -19.03 14.10
CA SER A 314 -12.90 -17.72 13.56
C SER A 314 -11.71 -16.75 13.59
N ARG A 315 -10.89 -16.80 14.65
CA ARG A 315 -9.69 -15.96 14.78
C ARG A 315 -8.69 -16.24 13.66
N SER A 316 -8.35 -17.51 13.43
CA SER A 316 -7.40 -17.90 12.40
C SER A 316 -7.94 -17.63 10.98
N TRP A 317 -9.23 -17.84 10.72
CA TRP A 317 -9.85 -17.47 9.44
C TRP A 317 -9.71 -15.98 9.14
N LEU A 318 -10.05 -15.12 10.11
CA LEU A 318 -9.96 -13.68 9.95
C LEU A 318 -8.51 -13.23 9.76
N ALA A 319 -7.56 -13.76 10.54
CA ALA A 319 -6.15 -13.40 10.43
C ALA A 319 -5.58 -13.71 9.03
N ILE A 320 -5.85 -14.91 8.51
CA ILE A 320 -5.35 -15.35 7.21
C ILE A 320 -5.99 -14.55 6.08
N ALA A 321 -7.32 -14.41 6.11
CA ALA A 321 -8.05 -13.68 5.06
C ALA A 321 -7.60 -12.22 4.97
N HIS A 322 -7.48 -11.52 6.11
CA HIS A 322 -7.05 -10.12 6.13
C HIS A 322 -5.59 -9.97 5.72
N THR A 323 -4.71 -10.89 6.10
CA THR A 323 -3.31 -10.89 5.64
C THR A 323 -3.25 -11.02 4.13
N PHE A 324 -3.96 -11.98 3.54
CA PHE A 324 -3.99 -12.18 2.10
C PHE A 324 -4.53 -10.96 1.35
N LEU A 325 -5.69 -10.43 1.77
CA LEU A 325 -6.30 -9.25 1.16
C LEU A 325 -5.40 -8.01 1.28
N ALA A 326 -4.71 -7.86 2.40
CA ALA A 326 -3.76 -6.76 2.60
C ALA A 326 -2.56 -6.85 1.66
N LEU A 327 -2.03 -8.05 1.43
CA LEU A 327 -0.94 -8.27 0.47
C LEU A 327 -1.39 -7.98 -0.96
N VAL A 328 -2.62 -8.37 -1.34
CA VAL A 328 -3.20 -8.02 -2.64
C VAL A 328 -3.37 -6.51 -2.78
N ALA A 329 -3.87 -5.83 -1.74
CA ALA A 329 -3.97 -4.37 -1.73
C ALA A 329 -2.60 -3.69 -1.82
N LEU A 330 -1.57 -4.25 -1.17
CA LEU A 330 -0.20 -3.75 -1.25
C LEU A 330 0.38 -3.87 -2.66
N LEU A 331 0.17 -5.02 -3.31
CA LEU A 331 0.56 -5.21 -4.71
C LEU A 331 -0.19 -4.25 -5.63
N GLY A 332 -1.48 -4.02 -5.37
CA GLY A 332 -2.29 -3.02 -6.06
C GLY A 332 -1.74 -1.60 -5.87
N HIS A 333 -1.34 -1.24 -4.65
CA HIS A 333 -0.71 0.04 -4.35
C HIS A 333 0.55 0.24 -5.18
N LEU A 334 1.46 -0.74 -5.17
CA LEU A 334 2.70 -0.70 -5.95
C LEU A 334 2.38 -0.55 -7.45
N TRP A 335 1.50 -1.39 -7.98
CA TRP A 335 1.09 -1.36 -9.38
C TRP A 335 0.55 0.01 -9.81
N HIS A 336 -0.49 0.51 -9.13
CA HIS A 336 -1.12 1.78 -9.47
C HIS A 336 -0.23 2.98 -9.16
N GLY A 337 0.59 2.90 -8.11
CA GLY A 337 1.52 3.95 -7.71
C GLY A 337 2.63 4.15 -8.73
N PHE A 338 3.23 3.05 -9.22
CA PHE A 338 4.20 3.12 -10.31
C PHE A 338 3.56 3.66 -11.59
N ARG A 339 2.35 3.20 -11.93
CA ARG A 339 1.66 3.66 -13.14
C ARG A 339 1.29 5.14 -13.09
N ALA A 340 0.77 5.62 -11.98
CA ALA A 340 0.45 7.04 -11.80
C ALA A 340 1.71 7.92 -11.92
N ARG A 341 2.84 7.50 -11.32
CA ARG A 341 4.10 8.23 -11.43
C ARG A 341 4.69 8.19 -12.85
N ALA A 342 4.64 7.05 -13.51
CA ALA A 342 5.10 6.92 -14.88
C ALA A 342 4.27 7.78 -15.85
N ALA A 343 2.94 7.88 -15.65
CA ALA A 343 2.09 8.78 -16.43
C ALA A 343 2.51 10.25 -16.25
N VAL A 344 2.80 10.69 -15.02
CA VAL A 344 3.32 12.04 -14.75
C VAL A 344 4.70 12.26 -15.39
N ALA A 345 5.53 11.22 -15.44
CA ALA A 345 6.84 11.25 -16.09
C ALA A 345 6.76 11.18 -17.64
N GLY A 346 5.55 11.23 -18.23
CA GLY A 346 5.34 11.28 -19.67
C GLY A 346 5.20 9.93 -20.38
N PHE A 347 5.02 8.83 -19.64
CA PHE A 347 4.76 7.51 -20.23
C PHE A 347 3.30 7.33 -20.64
N ASP A 348 3.07 7.09 -21.93
CA ASP A 348 1.77 6.75 -22.50
C ASP A 348 1.58 5.22 -22.52
N PHE A 349 0.63 4.75 -21.71
CA PHE A 349 0.29 3.34 -21.58
C PHE A 349 -0.53 2.77 -22.74
N THR A 350 -1.09 3.62 -23.61
CA THR A 350 -1.86 3.18 -24.78
C THR A 350 -0.93 2.91 -25.96
N GLN A 351 0.06 3.78 -26.16
CA GLN A 351 1.08 3.64 -27.20
C GLN A 351 2.30 2.83 -26.73
N ASN A 352 2.40 2.58 -25.42
CA ASN A 352 3.55 1.95 -24.77
C ASN A 352 4.87 2.68 -25.07
N GLN A 353 4.82 4.01 -25.05
CA GLN A 353 5.92 4.90 -25.41
C GLN A 353 5.98 6.10 -24.46
N VAL A 354 7.14 6.75 -24.35
CA VAL A 354 7.29 8.00 -23.62
C VAL A 354 6.98 9.15 -24.58
N VAL A 355 5.86 9.86 -24.36
CA VAL A 355 5.34 10.91 -25.24
C VAL A 355 5.95 12.28 -24.92
N GLN A 356 6.40 12.48 -23.68
CA GLN A 356 7.29 13.58 -23.33
C GLN A 356 8.51 13.04 -22.59
N THR A 357 9.69 13.18 -23.19
CA THR A 357 10.93 13.12 -22.44
C THR A 357 11.07 14.44 -21.67
N PRO A 358 10.95 14.49 -20.33
CA PRO A 358 11.83 15.41 -19.63
C PRO A 358 13.23 14.94 -20.00
N ASP A 359 13.96 15.75 -20.77
CA ASP A 359 15.34 15.54 -21.23
C ASP A 359 15.90 14.12 -21.03
N SER A 360 16.18 13.37 -22.11
CA SER A 360 16.75 12.01 -22.03
C SER A 360 18.06 11.88 -21.21
N GLN A 361 18.68 12.98 -20.81
CA GLN A 361 19.80 13.02 -19.85
C GLN A 361 19.36 12.94 -18.38
N ILE A 362 18.08 13.19 -18.09
CA ILE A 362 17.39 13.06 -16.81
C ILE A 362 16.60 11.74 -16.80
N GLY A 363 17.29 10.64 -17.11
CA GLY A 363 16.83 9.31 -16.71
C GLY A 363 17.01 9.10 -15.21
N ASN A 364 16.50 10.02 -14.39
CA ASN A 364 16.50 9.80 -12.95
C ASN A 364 15.06 9.58 -12.49
N LEU A 365 14.89 8.55 -11.69
CA LEU A 365 13.66 8.25 -10.99
C LEU A 365 13.48 9.29 -9.87
N GLN A 366 13.55 10.59 -10.15
CA GLN A 366 13.40 11.65 -9.15
C GLN A 366 12.01 11.57 -8.52
N THR A 367 12.02 11.24 -7.26
CA THR A 367 10.95 11.28 -6.29
C THR A 367 11.28 12.40 -5.32
N PRO A 368 10.28 12.98 -4.64
CA PRO A 368 10.54 13.93 -3.58
C PRO A 368 11.44 13.40 -2.45
N VAL A 369 11.62 12.08 -2.34
CA VAL A 369 12.55 11.47 -1.39
C VAL A 369 13.98 11.53 -1.93
N ASN A 370 14.27 10.87 -3.06
CA ASN A 370 15.64 10.83 -3.62
C ASN A 370 16.12 12.14 -4.28
N SER A 371 15.21 13.11 -4.50
CA SER A 371 15.52 14.46 -4.97
C SER A 371 15.43 15.53 -3.88
N SER A 372 15.07 15.16 -2.64
CA SER A 372 15.00 16.12 -1.52
C SER A 372 16.36 16.76 -1.25
N ALA A 373 16.36 17.96 -0.66
CA ALA A 373 17.56 18.61 -0.17
C ALA A 373 18.32 17.74 0.84
N ALA A 374 17.60 16.97 1.67
CA ALA A 374 18.20 16.06 2.66
C ALA A 374 18.89 14.87 1.99
N VAL A 375 18.27 14.25 0.98
CA VAL A 375 18.87 13.09 0.30
C VAL A 375 19.97 13.52 -0.67
N THR A 376 19.83 14.65 -1.36
CA THR A 376 20.94 15.21 -2.16
C THR A 376 22.12 15.65 -1.29
N TRP A 377 21.87 16.20 -0.10
CA TRP A 377 22.90 16.46 0.91
C TRP A 377 23.56 15.16 1.39
N LEU A 378 22.77 14.13 1.75
CA LEU A 378 23.29 12.84 2.21
C LEU A 378 24.14 12.16 1.13
N ILE A 379 23.59 12.03 -0.08
CA ILE A 379 24.27 11.42 -1.24
C ILE A 379 25.53 12.21 -1.58
N GLY A 380 25.46 13.56 -1.59
CA GLY A 380 26.62 14.42 -1.84
C GLY A 380 27.75 14.26 -0.81
N ASN A 381 27.42 13.82 0.41
CA ASN A 381 28.40 13.55 1.47
C ASN A 381 28.92 12.11 1.51
N LEU A 382 28.35 11.19 0.73
CA LEU A 382 28.86 9.82 0.62
C LEU A 382 30.27 9.83 0.01
N PRO A 383 31.18 8.94 0.46
CA PRO A 383 32.57 8.94 -0.01
C PRO A 383 32.70 8.84 -1.54
N ILE A 384 31.77 8.19 -2.23
CA ILE A 384 31.82 8.05 -3.69
C ILE A 384 31.56 9.39 -4.43
N TYR A 385 30.78 10.31 -3.83
CA TYR A 385 30.38 11.59 -4.44
C TYR A 385 31.05 12.81 -3.80
N ARG A 386 31.59 12.70 -2.59
CA ARG A 386 32.25 13.79 -1.85
C ARG A 386 33.32 14.48 -2.70
N PRO A 387 33.37 15.82 -2.80
CA PRO A 387 34.40 16.50 -3.59
C PRO A 387 35.82 16.22 -3.05
N GLU A 388 36.83 16.42 -3.89
CA GLU A 388 38.27 16.40 -3.53
C GLU A 388 38.88 15.07 -3.05
N LEU A 389 38.10 13.99 -2.90
CA LEU A 389 38.68 12.66 -2.61
C LEU A 389 39.31 12.02 -3.85
N THR A 390 40.53 11.49 -3.68
CA THR A 390 41.20 10.65 -4.67
C THR A 390 40.46 9.32 -4.85
N ALA A 391 40.56 8.70 -6.03
CA ALA A 391 39.91 7.40 -6.29
C ALA A 391 40.29 6.33 -5.26
N PHE A 392 41.56 6.33 -4.83
CA PHE A 392 42.06 5.47 -3.76
C PHE A 392 41.34 5.71 -2.42
N ARG A 393 41.26 6.96 -1.93
CA ARG A 393 40.58 7.25 -0.65
C ARG A 393 39.10 6.87 -0.67
N ARG A 394 38.42 7.10 -1.80
CA ARG A 394 37.02 6.67 -1.99
C ARG A 394 36.89 5.17 -1.85
N GLY A 395 37.73 4.42 -2.58
CA GLY A 395 37.73 2.96 -2.52
C GLY A 395 38.01 2.47 -1.10
N LEU A 396 39.01 3.06 -0.42
CA LEU A 396 39.38 2.70 0.94
C LEU A 396 38.24 2.89 1.95
N GLU A 397 37.63 4.08 2.01
CA GLU A 397 36.52 4.39 2.94
C GLU A 397 35.30 3.47 2.68
N ILE A 398 34.95 3.28 1.41
CA ILE A 398 33.81 2.43 1.03
C ILE A 398 34.11 0.97 1.34
N GLY A 399 35.31 0.51 1.01
CA GLY A 399 35.78 -0.83 1.36
C GLY A 399 35.68 -1.07 2.86
N MET A 400 36.29 -0.21 3.68
CA MET A 400 36.28 -0.33 5.15
C MET A 400 34.88 -0.48 5.72
N ALA A 401 33.93 0.36 5.26
CA ALA A 401 32.55 0.26 5.71
C ALA A 401 31.92 -1.10 5.34
N HIS A 402 32.08 -1.55 4.09
CA HIS A 402 31.52 -2.83 3.65
C HIS A 402 32.14 -4.00 4.43
N GLY A 403 33.47 -4.00 4.60
CA GLY A 403 34.16 -5.00 5.41
C GLY A 403 33.64 -5.08 6.84
N TYR A 404 33.52 -3.92 7.49
CA TYR A 404 33.06 -3.81 8.87
C TYR A 404 31.67 -4.40 9.07
N PHE A 405 30.71 -4.08 8.19
CA PHE A 405 29.33 -4.52 8.33
C PHE A 405 29.05 -5.94 7.83
N LEU A 406 29.84 -6.46 6.89
CA LEU A 406 29.60 -7.79 6.31
C LEU A 406 29.88 -8.95 7.29
N LEU A 407 30.76 -8.75 8.27
CA LEU A 407 31.12 -9.79 9.22
C LEU A 407 29.92 -10.29 10.04
N GLY A 408 29.12 -9.37 10.60
CA GLY A 408 28.02 -9.68 11.52
C GLY A 408 26.98 -10.64 10.93
N PRO A 409 26.42 -10.35 9.75
CA PRO A 409 25.48 -11.25 9.08
C PRO A 409 26.06 -12.65 8.83
N PHE A 410 27.31 -12.77 8.38
CA PHE A 410 27.92 -14.08 8.14
C PHE A 410 28.21 -14.85 9.43
N ALA A 411 28.62 -14.17 10.49
CA ALA A 411 28.89 -14.78 11.78
C ALA A 411 27.60 -15.24 12.48
N LEU A 412 26.54 -14.41 12.47
CA LEU A 412 25.31 -14.67 13.24
C LEU A 412 24.25 -15.46 12.48
N LEU A 413 24.19 -15.34 11.15
CA LEU A 413 23.17 -15.99 10.34
C LEU A 413 23.74 -17.09 9.44
N GLY A 414 25.07 -17.27 9.44
CA GLY A 414 25.73 -18.28 8.63
C GLY A 414 25.44 -19.73 9.07
N PRO A 415 25.76 -20.72 8.21
CA PRO A 415 25.58 -22.13 8.52
C PRO A 415 26.36 -22.60 9.77
N MET A 416 27.46 -21.93 10.09
CA MET A 416 28.34 -22.24 11.24
C MET A 416 28.14 -21.30 12.44
N ARG A 417 27.01 -20.58 12.51
CA ARG A 417 26.70 -19.61 13.59
C ARG A 417 26.71 -20.18 15.01
N THR A 418 26.55 -21.50 15.17
CA THR A 418 26.53 -22.18 16.48
C THR A 418 27.88 -22.82 16.84
N SER A 419 28.91 -22.62 16.04
CA SER A 419 30.24 -23.18 16.29
C SER A 419 31.15 -22.19 17.00
N ASP A 420 32.15 -22.69 17.73
CA ASP A 420 33.16 -21.87 18.43
C ASP A 420 34.02 -21.03 17.48
N ILE A 421 33.96 -21.31 16.18
CA ILE A 421 34.70 -20.63 15.12
C ILE A 421 33.81 -19.74 14.24
N ALA A 422 32.62 -19.37 14.72
CA ALA A 422 31.63 -18.62 13.93
C ALA A 422 32.17 -17.28 13.41
N PHE A 423 32.98 -16.57 14.20
CA PHE A 423 33.54 -15.28 13.82
C PHE A 423 34.67 -15.41 12.80
N GLU A 424 35.55 -16.40 12.93
CA GLU A 424 36.63 -16.70 11.98
C GLU A 424 36.04 -17.11 10.62
N ARG A 425 34.99 -17.93 10.64
CA ARG A 425 34.27 -18.34 9.43
C ARG A 425 33.49 -17.17 8.81
N GLY A 426 32.90 -16.31 9.64
CA GLY A 426 32.29 -15.07 9.21
C GLY A 426 33.30 -14.13 8.53
N LEU A 427 34.49 -13.99 9.09
CA LEU A 427 35.57 -13.18 8.54
C LEU A 427 36.02 -13.69 7.18
N LEU A 428 36.25 -15.01 7.06
CA LEU A 428 36.59 -15.64 5.78
C LEU A 428 35.50 -15.42 4.73
N ALA A 429 34.23 -15.55 5.10
CA ALA A 429 33.10 -15.33 4.20
C ALA A 429 32.99 -13.86 3.76
N ALA A 430 33.16 -12.92 4.68
CA ALA A 430 33.18 -11.48 4.39
C ALA A 430 34.33 -11.13 3.44
N CYS A 431 35.56 -11.59 3.71
CA CYS A 431 36.71 -11.39 2.84
C CYS A 431 36.52 -12.01 1.45
N ALA A 432 35.95 -13.22 1.38
CA ALA A 432 35.64 -13.87 0.11
C ALA A 432 34.62 -13.07 -0.72
N LEU A 433 33.54 -12.59 -0.09
CA LEU A 433 32.55 -11.75 -0.77
C LEU A 433 33.18 -10.44 -1.26
N ILE A 434 34.02 -9.78 -0.46
CA ILE A 434 34.72 -8.55 -0.85
C ILE A 434 35.64 -8.81 -2.05
N ALA A 435 36.32 -9.95 -2.11
CA ALA A 435 37.14 -10.32 -3.26
C ALA A 435 36.29 -10.53 -4.53
N VAL A 436 35.12 -11.17 -4.41
CA VAL A 436 34.15 -11.31 -5.51
C VAL A 436 33.65 -9.94 -5.99
N LEU A 437 33.28 -9.05 -5.05
CA LEU A 437 32.84 -7.70 -5.35
C LEU A 437 33.94 -6.88 -6.05
N LYS A 438 35.19 -7.01 -5.61
CA LYS A 438 36.32 -6.40 -6.31
C LYS A 438 36.47 -6.94 -7.73
N GLY A 439 36.33 -8.25 -7.93
CA GLY A 439 36.35 -8.86 -9.27
C GLY A 439 35.25 -8.29 -10.17
N ALA A 440 34.05 -8.11 -9.64
CA ALA A 440 32.95 -7.46 -10.35
C ALA A 440 33.25 -5.98 -10.69
N LEU A 441 33.84 -5.23 -9.75
CA LEU A 441 34.26 -3.84 -9.99
C LEU A 441 35.33 -3.75 -11.09
N ASP A 442 36.30 -4.67 -11.13
CA ASP A 442 37.34 -4.71 -12.16
C ASP A 442 36.78 -5.07 -13.55
N LEU A 443 35.85 -6.04 -13.61
CA LEU A 443 35.14 -6.40 -14.82
C LEU A 443 34.35 -5.21 -15.36
N TYR A 444 33.62 -4.51 -14.49
CA TYR A 444 32.90 -3.30 -14.86
C TYR A 444 33.85 -2.21 -15.38
N GLY A 445 34.96 -1.95 -14.69
CA GLY A 445 35.94 -0.96 -15.12
C GLY A 445 36.52 -1.30 -16.49
N THR A 446 36.90 -2.56 -16.70
CA THR A 446 37.45 -3.02 -17.98
C THR A 446 36.42 -2.92 -19.09
N ALA A 447 35.17 -3.35 -18.87
CA ALA A 447 34.11 -3.25 -19.86
C ALA A 447 33.75 -1.79 -20.20
N SER A 448 33.74 -0.90 -19.19
CA SER A 448 33.29 0.49 -19.33
C SER A 448 34.34 1.41 -19.95
N PHE A 449 35.64 1.12 -19.76
CA PHE A 449 36.74 2.02 -20.15
C PHE A 449 37.70 1.46 -21.23
N SER A 450 37.50 0.22 -21.73
CA SER A 450 38.44 -0.44 -22.67
C SER A 450 38.38 0.01 -24.13
N GLN A 451 37.37 0.76 -24.57
CA GLN A 451 37.19 1.11 -26.00
C GLN A 451 37.45 2.59 -26.35
N GLY A 452 38.08 3.39 -25.48
CA GLY A 452 38.24 4.83 -25.71
C GLY A 452 36.91 5.60 -25.79
N ARG A 453 35.79 4.92 -25.53
CA ARG A 453 34.47 5.52 -25.36
C ARG A 453 34.42 6.04 -23.94
N ALA A 454 34.24 7.35 -23.77
CA ALA A 454 33.75 7.85 -22.49
C ALA A 454 32.46 7.09 -22.18
N PRO A 455 32.30 6.50 -20.99
CA PRO A 455 31.10 5.73 -20.67
C PRO A 455 29.86 6.63 -20.86
N LYS A 456 28.99 6.22 -21.79
CA LYS A 456 27.72 6.92 -22.04
C LYS A 456 26.81 6.69 -20.84
N GLY A 457 26.19 7.76 -20.31
CA GLY A 457 25.23 7.67 -19.22
C GLY A 457 25.78 7.93 -17.81
N PHE A 458 27.00 8.46 -17.67
CA PHE A 458 27.40 9.01 -16.38
C PHE A 458 26.58 10.26 -16.06
N SER A 459 25.99 10.31 -14.85
CA SER A 459 25.49 11.57 -14.28
C SER A 459 26.59 12.63 -14.39
N PRO A 460 26.27 13.88 -14.75
CA PRO A 460 27.23 14.98 -14.82
C PRO A 460 28.10 15.13 -13.55
N GLN A 461 27.61 14.60 -12.43
CA GLN A 461 28.14 14.72 -11.08
C GLN A 461 29.16 13.65 -10.68
N VAL A 462 29.50 12.66 -11.53
CA VAL A 462 30.54 11.70 -11.14
C VAL A 462 31.92 12.35 -11.12
N PRO A 463 32.73 12.15 -10.05
CA PRO A 463 34.07 12.69 -9.97
C PRO A 463 34.94 12.31 -11.16
N THR A 464 35.72 13.27 -11.68
CA THR A 464 36.66 13.06 -12.80
C THR A 464 37.64 11.92 -12.53
N ALA A 465 38.03 11.73 -11.26
CA ALA A 465 38.92 10.64 -10.82
C ALA A 465 38.37 9.23 -11.07
N LEU A 466 37.06 9.05 -11.30
CA LEU A 466 36.44 7.74 -11.59
C LEU A 466 36.05 7.58 -13.06
N LYS A 467 36.40 8.54 -13.93
CA LYS A 467 36.07 8.51 -15.36
C LYS A 467 37.17 7.87 -16.22
N THR A 468 38.26 7.41 -15.61
CA THR A 468 39.38 6.75 -16.29
C THR A 468 39.55 5.32 -15.80
N LEU A 469 40.05 4.44 -16.67
CA LEU A 469 40.36 3.06 -16.29
C LEU A 469 41.36 3.01 -15.12
N GLU A 470 42.37 3.88 -15.14
CA GLU A 470 43.39 3.95 -14.09
C GLU A 470 42.78 4.37 -12.75
N GLY A 471 41.96 5.42 -12.74
CA GLY A 471 41.28 5.86 -11.53
C GLY A 471 40.32 4.79 -10.99
N TRP A 472 39.60 4.10 -11.87
CA TRP A 472 38.70 3.02 -11.47
C TRP A 472 39.45 1.81 -10.88
N ARG A 473 40.62 1.46 -11.42
CA ARG A 473 41.48 0.40 -10.87
C ARG A 473 42.04 0.77 -9.49
N GLN A 474 42.44 2.02 -9.30
CA GLN A 474 42.88 2.50 -7.99
C GLN A 474 41.75 2.45 -6.96
N PHE A 475 40.52 2.77 -7.39
CA PHE A 475 39.32 2.64 -6.57
C PHE A 475 39.05 1.18 -6.19
N SER A 476 39.00 0.26 -7.14
CA SER A 476 38.69 -1.15 -6.88
C SER A 476 39.76 -1.84 -6.02
N LEU A 477 41.04 -1.50 -6.22
CA LEU A 477 42.13 -1.96 -5.37
C LEU A 477 41.98 -1.47 -3.94
N ALA A 478 41.72 -0.17 -3.76
CA ALA A 478 41.54 0.41 -2.43
C ALA A 478 40.27 -0.12 -1.73
N PHE A 479 39.21 -0.44 -2.48
CA PHE A 479 38.02 -1.12 -1.98
C PHE A 479 38.34 -2.49 -1.38
N LEU A 480 39.19 -3.29 -2.04
CA LEU A 480 39.64 -4.57 -1.50
C LEU A 480 40.47 -4.40 -0.23
N ILE A 481 41.45 -3.49 -0.25
CA ILE A 481 42.31 -3.20 0.91
C ILE A 481 41.46 -2.75 2.09
N GLY A 482 40.58 -1.78 1.86
CA GLY A 482 39.66 -1.26 2.87
C GLY A 482 38.70 -2.34 3.37
N GLY A 483 38.12 -3.14 2.47
CA GLY A 483 37.16 -4.18 2.81
C GLY A 483 37.76 -5.29 3.67
N VAL A 484 38.93 -5.81 3.30
CA VAL A 484 39.63 -6.80 4.14
C VAL A 484 40.01 -6.17 5.48
N GLY A 485 40.54 -4.94 5.47
CA GLY A 485 40.91 -4.23 6.70
C GLY A 485 39.72 -3.98 7.64
N GLY A 486 38.56 -3.57 7.11
CA GLY A 486 37.35 -3.34 7.87
C GLY A 486 36.76 -4.64 8.45
N ALA A 487 36.80 -5.73 7.70
CA ALA A 487 36.34 -7.03 8.18
C ALA A 487 37.23 -7.58 9.31
N VAL A 488 38.55 -7.46 9.16
CA VAL A 488 39.51 -7.81 10.22
C VAL A 488 39.30 -6.94 11.45
N PHE A 489 39.13 -5.63 11.28
CA PHE A 489 38.87 -4.72 12.39
C PHE A 489 37.59 -5.08 13.16
N ALA A 490 36.49 -5.37 12.46
CA ALA A 490 35.25 -5.84 13.07
C ALA A 490 35.44 -7.17 13.81
N HIS A 491 36.24 -8.08 13.25
CA HIS A 491 36.53 -9.37 13.87
C HIS A 491 37.28 -9.20 15.19
N GLU A 492 38.33 -8.37 15.19
CA GLU A 492 39.09 -8.08 16.41
C GLU A 492 38.20 -7.42 17.47
N LEU A 493 37.31 -6.51 17.07
CA LEU A 493 36.39 -5.84 18.00
C LEU A 493 35.40 -6.83 18.64
N LEU A 494 34.87 -7.78 17.87
CA LEU A 494 33.91 -8.76 18.37
C LEU A 494 34.54 -9.90 19.18
N THR A 495 35.78 -10.27 18.87
CA THR A 495 36.48 -11.39 19.53
C THR A 495 37.32 -10.95 20.73
N LYS A 496 37.72 -9.67 20.79
CA LYS A 496 38.59 -9.12 21.84
C LYS A 496 37.98 -7.95 22.61
N ALA A 497 36.65 -7.86 22.68
CA ALA A 497 35.90 -6.76 23.33
C ALA A 497 36.24 -6.48 24.81
N GLN A 498 37.11 -7.26 25.48
CA GLN A 498 37.66 -6.93 26.80
C GLN A 498 38.89 -5.99 26.75
N LEU A 499 39.38 -5.63 25.56
CA LEU A 499 40.55 -4.76 25.34
C LEU A 499 40.19 -3.33 24.89
N PHE A 500 38.90 -2.99 24.81
CA PHE A 500 38.41 -1.66 24.44
C PHE A 500 37.43 -1.08 25.45
#